data_AF-A0A1Z3CEE7-F1
#
_entry.id   AF-A0A1Z3CEE7-F1
#
_cell.length_a   1.000
_cell.length_b   1.000
_cell.length_c   1.000
_cell.angle_alpha   90.00
_cell.angle_beta   90.00
_cell.angle_gamma   90.00
#
_symmetry.space_group_name_H-M   'P 1'
#
loop_
_entity.id
_entity.type
_entity.pdbx_description
1 polymer ?
#
loop_
_entity_poly.entity_id
_entity_poly.type
_entity_poly.pdbx_seq_one_letter_code
_entity_poly.pdbx_strand_id
1 'polypeptide(L)'
;MKQILYEDNNNNAKYLMNILAQVQQQVETVIFWELSCFDFVIVDIGDFFNGIMPPEIEEVYNFGKKIEREHVIIVEHNYLIKMLKNIRTVYYANMKTVIGNDVFSIKIFDGDIIEIRGNIENNIML
;
A
#
# COMPACT_ATOMS: atom_id res chain seq x y z
N MET A 1 -9.49 -4.79 -16.34
CA MET A 1 -8.21 -4.29 -15.81
C MET A 1 -8.21 -2.80 -16.04
N LYS A 2 -8.06 -2.02 -14.96
CA LYS A 2 -7.89 -0.57 -15.01
C LYS A 2 -6.43 -0.24 -14.76
N GLN A 3 -5.81 0.54 -15.63
CA GLN A 3 -4.43 1.00 -15.48
C GLN A 3 -4.42 2.52 -15.29
N ILE A 4 -3.57 2.99 -14.39
CA ILE A 4 -3.39 4.41 -14.04
C ILE A 4 -1.91 4.73 -14.19
N LEU A 5 -1.61 5.85 -14.83
CA LEU A 5 -0.27 6.44 -14.86
C LEU A 5 -0.25 7.60 -13.85
N TYR A 6 0.64 7.53 -12.88
CA TYR A 6 0.83 8.51 -11.83
C TYR A 6 2.16 9.22 -12.07
N GLU A 7 2.14 10.53 -12.30
CA GLU A 7 3.31 11.31 -12.73
C GLU A 7 3.73 12.35 -11.67
N ASP A 8 3.82 11.96 -10.39
CA ASP A 8 4.23 12.87 -9.31
C ASP A 8 5.51 12.38 -8.60
N ASN A 9 6.59 12.24 -9.38
CA ASN A 9 7.94 11.92 -8.88
C ASN A 9 7.95 10.81 -7.81
N ASN A 10 7.18 9.74 -8.04
CA ASN A 10 7.04 8.61 -7.13
C ASN A 10 6.43 8.91 -5.75
N ASN A 11 5.70 10.01 -5.53
CA ASN A 11 5.01 10.31 -4.26
C ASN A 11 3.59 9.70 -4.19
N ASN A 12 3.48 8.41 -4.49
CA ASN A 12 2.21 7.75 -4.77
C ASN A 12 1.49 7.18 -3.54
N ALA A 13 2.09 7.20 -2.34
CA ALA A 13 1.52 6.51 -1.19
C ALA A 13 0.16 7.09 -0.76
N LYS A 14 0.01 8.42 -0.79
CA LYS A 14 -1.27 9.09 -0.51
C LYS A 14 -2.34 8.73 -1.56
N TYR A 15 -1.92 8.63 -2.82
CA TYR A 15 -2.81 8.22 -3.90
C TYR A 15 -3.27 6.77 -3.74
N LEU A 16 -2.35 5.87 -3.39
CA LEU A 16 -2.65 4.48 -3.06
C LEU A 16 -3.62 4.37 -1.87
N MET A 17 -3.42 5.16 -0.81
CA MET A 17 -4.35 5.19 0.33
C MET A 17 -5.78 5.56 -0.09
N ASN A 18 -5.95 6.50 -1.04
CA ASN A 18 -7.28 6.87 -1.55
C ASN A 18 -7.93 5.71 -2.31
N ILE A 19 -7.17 5.00 -3.14
CA ILE A 19 -7.66 3.80 -3.85
C ILE A 19 -8.09 2.74 -2.83
N LEU A 20 -7.23 2.46 -1.85
CA LEU A 20 -7.50 1.49 -0.79
C LEU A 20 -8.76 1.85 0.02
N ALA A 21 -8.94 3.12 0.37
CA ALA A 21 -10.13 3.59 1.07
C ALA A 21 -11.42 3.35 0.26
N GLN A 22 -11.39 3.61 -1.05
CA GLN A 22 -12.53 3.35 -1.93
C GLN A 22 -12.83 1.85 -2.07
N VAL A 23 -11.81 0.99 -2.03
CA VAL A 23 -12.01 -0.46 -2.01
C VAL A 23 -12.70 -0.89 -0.71
N GLN A 24 -12.24 -0.41 0.44
CA GLN A 24 -12.84 -0.75 1.75
C GLN A 24 -14.28 -0.22 1.89
N GLN A 25 -14.62 0.91 1.27
CA GLN A 25 -15.99 1.45 1.27
C GLN A 25 -16.99 0.59 0.50
N GLN A 26 -16.51 -0.29 -0.38
CA GLN A 26 -17.35 -1.16 -1.20
C GLN A 26 -17.61 -2.54 -0.59
N VAL A 27 -17.08 -2.77 0.61
CA VAL A 27 -17.24 -4.05 1.32
C VAL A 27 -17.69 -3.80 2.75
N GLU A 28 -18.57 -4.67 3.25
CA GLU A 28 -19.10 -4.55 4.61
C GLU A 28 -18.12 -5.08 5.67
N THR A 29 -17.18 -5.93 5.27
CA THR A 29 -16.21 -6.56 6.16
C THR A 29 -14.84 -5.92 6.06
N VAL A 30 -14.06 -6.06 7.13
CA VAL A 30 -12.66 -5.60 7.14
C VAL A 30 -11.84 -6.44 6.15
N ILE A 31 -11.13 -5.76 5.25
CA ILE A 31 -10.29 -6.41 4.24
C ILE A 31 -8.96 -6.83 4.86
N PHE A 32 -8.50 -8.03 4.49
CA PHE A 32 -7.12 -8.46 4.70
C PHE A 32 -6.39 -8.51 3.36
N TRP A 33 -5.21 -7.90 3.31
CA TRP A 33 -4.37 -7.80 2.12
C TRP A 33 -3.21 -8.76 2.21
N GLU A 34 -3.11 -9.66 1.24
CA GLU A 34 -1.86 -10.35 0.91
C GLU A 34 -0.95 -9.36 0.18
N LEU A 35 0.23 -9.11 0.73
CA LEU A 35 1.25 -8.22 0.19
C LEU A 35 2.46 -9.04 -0.22
N SER A 36 2.95 -8.81 -1.44
CA SER A 36 4.19 -9.40 -1.95
C SER A 36 4.90 -8.39 -2.85
N CYS A 37 6.22 -8.54 -3.02
CA CYS A 37 7.05 -7.60 -3.80
C CYS A 37 6.79 -6.13 -3.42
N PHE A 38 6.69 -5.85 -2.12
CA PHE A 38 6.27 -4.54 -1.59
C PHE A 38 7.52 -3.73 -1.18
N ASP A 39 8.00 -2.89 -2.10
CA ASP A 39 9.17 -2.04 -1.97
C ASP A 39 8.76 -0.57 -1.89
N PHE A 40 9.34 0.17 -0.95
CA PHE A 40 8.87 1.51 -0.61
C PHE A 40 9.96 2.40 0.00
N VAL A 41 9.72 3.71 -0.05
CA VAL A 41 10.53 4.74 0.61
C VAL A 41 9.71 5.42 1.69
N ILE A 42 10.24 5.43 2.90
CA ILE A 42 9.69 6.12 4.07
C ILE A 42 9.74 7.63 3.84
N VAL A 43 8.78 8.37 4.41
CA VAL A 43 8.82 9.85 4.39
C VAL A 43 10.13 10.35 5.00
N ASP A 44 10.71 11.39 4.40
CA ASP A 44 11.87 12.05 4.97
C ASP A 44 11.43 12.86 6.19
N ILE A 45 11.93 12.46 7.35
CA ILE A 45 11.63 13.04 8.66
C ILE A 45 12.82 13.82 9.22
N GLY A 46 13.89 13.99 8.43
CA GLY A 46 15.12 14.64 8.84
C GLY A 46 15.90 13.87 9.91
N ASP A 47 16.91 14.54 10.48
CA ASP A 47 17.71 13.99 11.56
C ASP A 47 16.86 13.85 12.84
N PHE A 48 16.89 12.65 13.42
CA PHE A 48 16.17 12.37 14.66
C PHE A 48 16.67 13.23 15.82
N PHE A 49 15.76 13.86 16.57
CA PHE A 49 16.10 14.53 17.82
C PHE A 49 16.80 13.54 18.77
N ASN A 50 18.05 13.84 19.14
CA ASN A 50 18.92 12.97 19.95
C ASN A 50 19.15 11.54 19.38
N GLY A 51 18.95 11.32 18.08
CA GLY A 51 19.11 9.99 17.48
C GLY A 51 17.98 9.01 17.80
N ILE A 52 16.88 9.47 18.42
CA ILE A 52 15.74 8.61 18.79
C ILE A 52 14.75 8.57 17.63
N MET A 53 14.60 7.39 17.03
CA MET A 53 13.60 7.16 15.99
C MET A 53 12.18 7.24 16.58
N PRO A 54 11.25 8.00 15.96
CA PRO A 54 9.85 7.99 16.36
C PRO A 54 9.26 6.58 16.26
N PRO A 55 8.44 6.12 17.22
CA PRO A 55 7.89 4.77 17.23
C PRO A 55 7.13 4.42 15.95
N GLU A 56 6.44 5.39 15.37
CA GLU A 56 5.65 5.20 14.13
C GLU A 56 6.53 4.91 12.91
N ILE A 57 7.76 5.42 12.91
CA ILE A 57 8.75 5.20 11.86
C ILE A 57 9.46 3.88 12.08
N GLU A 58 9.82 3.57 13.33
CA GLU A 58 10.38 2.27 13.70
C GLU A 58 9.43 1.12 13.30
N GLU A 59 8.13 1.30 13.49
CA GLU A 59 7.12 0.33 13.07
C GLU A 59 7.12 0.10 11.55
N VAL A 60 7.29 1.16 10.74
CA VAL A 60 7.38 1.06 9.27
C VAL A 60 8.66 0.36 8.85
N TYR A 61 9.79 0.61 9.51
CA TYR A 61 11.02 -0.13 9.29
C TYR A 61 10.87 -1.62 9.61
N ASN A 62 10.22 -1.94 10.73
CA ASN A 62 9.95 -3.33 11.12
C ASN A 62 8.99 -4.01 10.14
N PHE A 63 8.01 -3.28 9.61
CA PHE A 63 7.12 -3.73 8.55
C PHE A 63 7.91 -4.07 7.27
N GLY A 64 8.82 -3.20 6.82
CA GLY A 64 9.72 -3.47 5.70
C GLY A 64 10.57 -4.72 5.90
N LYS A 65 11.25 -4.84 7.05
CA LYS A 65 12.03 -6.04 7.41
C LYS A 65 11.18 -7.32 7.42
N LYS A 66 9.91 -7.21 7.84
CA LYS A 66 8.99 -8.35 7.85
C LYS A 66 8.70 -8.80 6.42
N ILE A 67 8.42 -7.88 5.49
CA ILE A 67 8.20 -8.18 4.08
C ILE A 67 9.44 -8.83 3.46
N GLU A 68 10.64 -8.26 3.72
CA GLU A 68 11.90 -8.82 3.21
C GLU A 68 12.12 -10.27 3.67
N ARG A 69 11.79 -10.56 4.94
CA ARG A 69 11.96 -11.89 5.54
C ARG A 69 10.91 -12.90 5.08
N GLU A 70 9.65 -12.49 5.01
CA GLU A 70 8.52 -13.40 4.78
C GLU A 70 8.14 -13.51 3.30
N HIS A 71 8.59 -12.57 2.45
CA HIS A 71 8.29 -12.37 1.03
C HIS A 71 6.81 -12.15 0.68
N VAL A 72 5.91 -12.76 1.44
CA VAL A 72 4.46 -12.61 1.40
C VAL A 72 3.96 -12.44 2.82
N ILE A 73 3.21 -11.38 3.09
CA ILE A 73 2.57 -11.15 4.39
C ILE A 73 1.08 -10.88 4.22
N ILE A 74 0.29 -11.21 5.24
CA ILE A 74 -1.12 -10.83 5.31
C ILE A 74 -1.27 -9.75 6.37
N VAL A 75 -1.90 -8.64 6.01
CA VAL A 75 -2.18 -7.53 6.93
C VAL A 75 -3.61 -7.06 6.83
N GLU A 76 -4.15 -6.60 7.95
CA GLU A 76 -5.45 -5.95 7.99
C GLU A 76 -5.40 -4.56 7.31
N HIS A 77 -6.51 -4.14 6.72
CA HIS A 77 -6.60 -2.91 5.93
C HIS A 77 -6.17 -1.65 6.68
N ASN A 78 -6.71 -1.38 7.88
CA ASN A 78 -6.35 -0.21 8.67
C ASN A 78 -4.88 -0.24 9.11
N TYR A 79 -4.32 -1.42 9.37
CA TYR A 79 -2.89 -1.56 9.61
C TYR A 79 -2.06 -1.17 8.37
N LEU A 80 -2.46 -1.62 7.17
CA LEU A 80 -1.81 -1.19 5.92
C LEU A 80 -1.90 0.33 5.71
N ILE A 81 -3.08 0.92 5.93
CA ILE A 81 -3.29 2.37 5.88
C ILE A 81 -2.39 3.10 6.89
N LYS A 82 -2.22 2.55 8.09
CA LYS A 82 -1.32 3.11 9.11
C LYS A 82 0.13 3.11 8.63
N MET A 83 0.61 2.04 8.02
CA MET A 83 1.98 1.97 7.49
C MET A 83 2.18 2.99 6.36
N LEU A 84 1.21 3.08 5.44
CA LEU A 84 1.27 3.99 4.30
C LEU A 84 1.33 5.47 4.67
N LYS A 85 0.83 5.89 5.85
CA LYS A 85 0.91 7.28 6.31
C LYS A 85 2.35 7.81 6.42
N ASN A 86 3.28 6.91 6.73
CA ASN A 86 4.69 7.22 6.90
C ASN A 86 5.54 6.69 5.72
N ILE A 87 4.90 6.30 4.63
CA ILE A 87 5.55 5.93 3.38
C ILE A 87 5.30 7.07 2.39
N ARG A 88 6.35 7.51 1.71
CA ARG A 88 6.26 8.50 0.63
C ARG A 88 5.92 7.83 -0.70
N THR A 89 6.62 6.75 -0.98
CA THR A 89 6.66 6.09 -2.29
C THR A 89 6.50 4.60 -2.10
N VAL A 90 5.65 3.95 -2.87
CA VAL A 90 5.67 2.51 -3.09
C VAL A 90 6.15 2.28 -4.52
N TYR A 91 7.37 1.77 -4.70
CA TYR A 91 7.94 1.53 -6.03
C TYR A 91 7.36 0.29 -6.68
N TYR A 92 7.30 -0.79 -5.91
CA TYR A 92 6.75 -2.06 -6.34
C TYR A 92 5.79 -2.55 -5.28
N ALA A 93 4.65 -3.09 -5.70
CA ALA A 93 3.75 -3.80 -4.82
C ALA A 93 2.88 -4.76 -5.62
N ASN A 94 2.63 -5.93 -5.07
CA ASN A 94 1.52 -6.80 -5.44
C ASN A 94 0.63 -6.96 -4.21
N MET A 95 -0.55 -6.34 -4.25
CA MET A 95 -1.54 -6.42 -3.18
C MET A 95 -2.74 -7.19 -3.68
N LYS A 96 -3.18 -8.20 -2.92
CA LYS A 96 -4.35 -9.02 -3.25
C LYS A 96 -5.28 -9.18 -2.08
N THR A 97 -6.55 -9.35 -2.38
CA THR A 97 -7.56 -9.76 -1.41
C THR A 97 -8.69 -10.49 -2.11
N VAL A 98 -9.59 -11.09 -1.34
CA VAL A 98 -10.80 -11.74 -1.86
C VAL A 98 -12.00 -10.90 -1.44
N ILE A 99 -12.78 -10.44 -2.41
CA ILE A 99 -14.01 -9.67 -2.20
C ILE A 99 -15.17 -10.50 -2.75
N GLY A 100 -16.02 -11.00 -1.85
CA GLY A 100 -17.01 -12.03 -2.19
C GLY A 100 -16.30 -13.33 -2.58
N ASN A 101 -16.45 -13.73 -3.84
CA ASN A 101 -15.78 -14.92 -4.40
C ASN A 101 -14.71 -14.57 -5.44
N ASP A 102 -14.40 -13.28 -5.63
CA ASP A 102 -13.47 -12.81 -6.65
C ASP A 102 -12.17 -12.30 -6.03
N VAL A 103 -11.05 -12.57 -6.71
CA VAL A 103 -9.76 -11.98 -6.38
C VAL A 103 -9.74 -10.53 -6.87
N PHE A 104 -9.52 -9.61 -5.94
CA PHE A 104 -9.19 -8.22 -6.23
C PHE A 104 -7.70 -8.00 -6.02
N SER A 105 -7.07 -7.25 -6.91
CA SER A 105 -5.64 -6.98 -6.85
C SER A 105 -5.28 -5.58 -7.31
N ILE A 106 -4.27 -5.02 -6.67
CA ILE A 106 -3.62 -3.78 -7.04
C ILE A 106 -2.14 -4.08 -7.21
N LYS A 107 -1.56 -3.67 -8.33
CA LYS A 107 -0.12 -3.76 -8.58
C LYS A 107 0.46 -2.39 -8.83
N ILE A 108 1.69 -2.19 -8.37
CA ILE A 108 2.46 -0.97 -8.60
C ILE A 108 3.78 -1.35 -9.24
N PHE A 109 4.16 -0.63 -10.29
CA PHE A 109 5.44 -0.78 -10.98
C PHE A 109 6.11 0.58 -11.14
N ASP A 110 7.38 0.62 -10.74
CA ASP A 110 8.25 1.80 -10.80
C ASP A 110 7.67 3.05 -10.14
N GLY A 111 6.73 2.88 -9.20
CA GLY A 111 5.99 3.96 -8.54
C GLY A 111 4.97 4.71 -9.41
N ASP A 112 5.05 4.58 -10.73
CA ASP A 112 4.24 5.36 -11.67
C ASP A 112 3.05 4.58 -12.25
N ILE A 113 3.16 3.26 -12.41
CA ILE A 113 2.10 2.45 -13.03
C ILE A 113 1.32 1.72 -11.94
N ILE A 114 0.03 2.01 -11.83
CA ILE A 114 -0.89 1.30 -10.92
C ILE A 114 -1.89 0.50 -11.75
N GLU A 115 -1.86 -0.82 -11.61
CA GLU A 115 -2.84 -1.72 -12.22
C GLU A 115 -3.84 -2.18 -11.16
N ILE A 116 -5.13 -2.02 -11.44
CA ILE A 116 -6.23 -2.50 -10.61
C ILE A 116 -6.98 -3.58 -11.39
N ARG A 117 -7.20 -4.72 -10.76
CA ARG A 117 -7.97 -5.83 -11.34
C ARG A 117 -8.93 -6.42 -10.33
N GLY A 118 -10.20 -6.56 -10.72
CA GLY A 118 -11.21 -7.27 -9.94
C GLY A 118 -12.62 -6.77 -10.23
N ASN A 119 -13.61 -7.36 -9.57
CA ASN A 119 -15.03 -7.08 -9.76
C ASN A 119 -15.43 -5.61 -9.53
N ILE A 120 -14.71 -4.89 -8.66
CA ILE A 120 -14.98 -3.49 -8.33
C ILE A 120 -13.99 -2.49 -8.97
N GLU A 121 -13.13 -2.92 -9.91
CA GLU A 121 -12.09 -2.06 -10.50
C GLU A 121 -12.63 -0.77 -11.14
N ASN A 122 -13.83 -0.85 -11.74
CA ASN A 122 -14.47 0.28 -12.42
C ASN A 122 -15.10 1.30 -11.46
N ASN A 123 -15.31 0.92 -10.20
CA ASN A 123 -15.89 1.78 -9.18
C ASN A 123 -14.85 2.68 -8.51
N ILE A 124 -13.55 2.41 -8.73
CA ILE A 124 -12.46 3.24 -8.20
C ILE A 124 -12.37 4.52 -9.01
N MET A 125 -12.73 5.64 -8.42
CA MET A 125 -12.57 6.98 -8.98
C MET A 125 -11.15 7.50 -8.71
N LEU A 126 -10.59 8.20 -9.71
CA LEU A 126 -9.20 8.68 -9.69
C LEU A 126 -9.13 10.14 -9.22
#